data_AF-A0A957X7K2-F1
#
_entry.id   AF-A0A957X7K2-F1
#
_cell.length_a   1.000
_cell.length_b   1.000
_cell.length_c   1.000
_cell.angle_alpha   90.00
_cell.angle_beta   90.00
_cell.angle_gamma   90.00
#
_symmetry.space_group_name_H-M   'P 1'
#
loop_
_entity.id
_entity.type
_entity.pdbx_description
1 polymer ?
#
loop_
_entity_poly.entity_id
_entity_poly.type
_entity_poly.pdbx_seq_one_letter_code
_entity_poly.pdbx_strand_id
1 'polypeptide(L)'
;MFRNQREWLLFQADEQGGGGGGDKSPGNGAAAFQQALEAHKGDLQRFATQLFDDNYSLRQTNRQLRDQVAPAGAVILQGDDAALWQAYRALGAPADLVPASTLTPVKTELTNAQSTLATVQAENTTLKRGQLLREVADTVGVIYSVLATLDRPELAYEIADGKDKDGKPIKIVNVKAGEKTLDFDAHAAQNWSAFMPALRPTQADGTPFVAQAGSGGKPTPKTAASVAQSWISERYGGHLPQTKQQQ
;
A
#
# COMPACT_ATOMS: atom_id res chain seq x y z
N MET A 1 -43.89 -62.78 -22.74
CA MET A 1 -44.24 -63.72 -21.67
C MET A 1 -43.88 -63.09 -20.33
N PHE A 2 -44.92 -62.90 -19.50
CA PHE A 2 -44.96 -62.57 -18.07
C PHE A 2 -44.32 -61.26 -17.56
N ARG A 3 -45.14 -60.20 -17.59
CA ARG A 3 -45.10 -59.07 -16.65
C ARG A 3 -45.31 -59.63 -15.24
N ASN A 4 -44.33 -59.50 -14.35
CA ASN A 4 -44.55 -59.66 -12.90
C ASN A 4 -44.82 -58.28 -12.30
N GLN A 5 -46.08 -57.86 -12.41
CA GLN A 5 -46.65 -56.83 -11.55
C GLN A 5 -46.73 -57.44 -10.14
N ARG A 6 -45.71 -57.21 -9.30
CA ARG A 6 -45.88 -57.30 -7.85
C ARG A 6 -46.15 -55.91 -7.34
N GLU A 7 -47.42 -55.68 -7.04
CA GLU A 7 -47.96 -54.47 -6.41
C GLU A 7 -47.11 -54.12 -5.19
N TRP A 8 -46.41 -52.99 -5.26
CA TRP A 8 -45.89 -52.30 -4.10
C TRP A 8 -47.06 -51.62 -3.37
N LEU A 9 -47.82 -52.41 -2.61
CA LEU A 9 -49.01 -51.96 -1.88
C LEU A 9 -48.72 -51.70 -0.39
N LEU A 10 -47.53 -51.22 -0.04
CA LEU A 10 -47.22 -50.92 1.36
C LEU A 10 -46.58 -49.57 1.68
N PHE A 11 -46.45 -48.65 0.72
CA PHE A 11 -46.12 -47.25 0.99
C PHE A 11 -46.60 -46.36 -0.18
N GLN A 12 -47.92 -46.12 -0.27
CA GLN A 12 -48.42 -44.87 -0.87
C GLN A 12 -48.65 -43.90 0.29
N ALA A 13 -47.64 -43.07 0.56
CA ALA A 13 -47.88 -41.78 1.17
C ALA A 13 -48.34 -40.86 0.02
N ASP A 14 -49.53 -40.29 0.13
CA ASP A 14 -50.09 -39.40 -0.87
C ASP A 14 -49.10 -38.31 -1.27
N GLU A 15 -48.79 -38.23 -2.56
CA GLU A 15 -48.10 -37.10 -3.19
C GLU A 15 -49.04 -35.89 -3.20
N GLN A 16 -49.05 -35.08 -2.14
CA GLN A 16 -49.50 -33.69 -2.22
C GLN A 16 -48.93 -32.81 -1.09
N GLY A 17 -48.18 -31.77 -1.47
CA GLY A 17 -47.63 -30.73 -0.59
C GLY A 17 -46.22 -31.07 -0.13
N GLY A 18 -45.18 -30.35 -0.54
CA GLY A 18 -44.98 -28.93 -0.23
C GLY A 18 -44.00 -28.84 0.93
N GLY A 19 -42.83 -28.25 0.70
CA GLY A 19 -41.69 -28.28 1.62
C GLY A 19 -41.97 -27.76 3.02
N GLY A 20 -41.17 -28.22 3.98
CA GLY A 20 -41.19 -27.70 5.35
C GLY A 20 -40.36 -28.57 6.28
N GLY A 21 -39.21 -28.06 6.70
CA GLY A 21 -38.47 -28.65 7.81
C GLY A 21 -39.29 -28.55 9.10
N GLY A 22 -39.12 -29.57 9.95
CA GLY A 22 -39.64 -29.57 11.31
C GLY A 22 -40.97 -30.30 11.47
N ASP A 23 -40.92 -31.62 11.66
CA ASP A 23 -41.38 -32.22 12.91
C ASP A 23 -41.02 -33.71 12.93
N LYS A 24 -40.17 -34.11 13.89
CA LYS A 24 -39.97 -35.52 14.22
C LYS A 24 -41.12 -35.95 15.11
N SER A 25 -42.31 -36.08 14.55
CA SER A 25 -43.35 -36.86 15.22
C SER A 25 -43.00 -38.34 14.98
N PRO A 26 -42.69 -39.13 16.02
CA PRO A 26 -42.42 -40.56 15.85
C PRO A 26 -43.74 -41.22 15.47
N GLY A 27 -44.02 -41.25 14.17
CA GLY A 27 -45.22 -41.84 13.57
C GLY A 27 -45.27 -43.33 13.85
N ASN A 28 -45.79 -43.66 15.04
CA ASN A 28 -46.36 -44.91 15.49
C ASN A 28 -45.82 -46.19 14.82
N GLY A 29 -44.50 -46.44 14.93
CA GLY A 29 -43.89 -47.67 14.42
C GLY A 29 -44.51 -48.95 15.02
N ALA A 30 -45.10 -48.84 16.22
CA ALA A 30 -45.90 -49.90 16.83
C ALA A 30 -47.22 -50.15 16.08
N ALA A 31 -47.94 -49.10 15.66
CA ALA A 31 -49.15 -49.26 14.85
C ALA A 31 -48.85 -49.79 13.44
N ALA A 32 -47.76 -49.34 12.83
CA ALA A 32 -47.30 -49.87 11.54
C ALA A 32 -46.89 -51.35 11.65
N PHE A 33 -46.21 -51.74 12.74
CA PHE A 33 -45.90 -53.13 13.04
C PHE A 33 -47.16 -53.97 13.23
N GLN A 34 -48.14 -53.45 13.98
CA GLN A 34 -49.39 -54.15 14.25
C GLN A 34 -50.24 -54.33 12.99
N GLN A 35 -50.34 -53.31 12.15
CA GLN A 35 -51.01 -53.39 10.85
C GLN A 35 -50.30 -54.37 9.89
N ALA A 36 -48.97 -54.38 9.86
CA ALA A 36 -48.21 -55.33 9.07
C ALA A 36 -48.38 -56.77 9.58
N LEU A 37 -48.40 -56.98 10.90
CA LEU A 37 -48.68 -58.28 11.50
C LEU A 37 -50.10 -58.77 11.17
N GLU A 38 -51.10 -57.88 11.19
CA GLU A 38 -52.47 -58.16 10.78
C GLU A 38 -52.54 -58.54 9.29
N ALA A 39 -51.79 -57.88 8.42
CA ALA A 39 -51.66 -58.24 7.00
C ALA A 39 -51.02 -59.64 6.81
N HIS A 40 -50.14 -60.05 7.73
CA HIS A 40 -49.61 -61.41 7.83
C HIS A 40 -50.51 -62.38 8.60
N LYS A 41 -51.77 -62.01 8.87
CA LYS A 41 -52.76 -62.83 9.59
C LYS A 41 -52.32 -63.24 11.00
N GLY A 42 -51.52 -62.41 11.65
CA GLY A 42 -50.95 -62.72 12.97
C GLY A 42 -49.81 -63.75 12.95
N ASP A 43 -49.33 -64.17 11.77
CA ASP A 43 -48.17 -65.07 11.65
C ASP A 43 -46.87 -64.31 11.91
N LEU A 44 -46.54 -64.23 13.21
CA LEU A 44 -45.35 -63.53 13.69
C LEU A 44 -44.06 -64.12 13.13
N GLN A 45 -44.00 -65.44 12.93
CA GLN A 45 -42.78 -66.10 12.46
C GLN A 45 -42.49 -65.75 10.99
N ARG A 46 -43.53 -65.77 10.15
CA ARG A 46 -43.41 -65.35 8.75
C ARG A 46 -43.11 -63.86 8.61
N PHE A 47 -43.77 -63.02 9.38
CA PHE A 47 -43.51 -61.58 9.37
C PHE A 47 -42.10 -61.25 9.86
N ALA A 48 -41.64 -61.87 10.94
CA ALA A 48 -40.28 -61.70 11.44
C ALA A 48 -39.23 -62.13 10.40
N THR A 49 -39.43 -63.25 9.72
CA THR A 49 -38.52 -63.72 8.65
C THR A 49 -38.42 -62.70 7.52
N GLN A 50 -39.55 -62.17 7.06
CA GLN A 50 -39.58 -61.13 6.04
C GLN A 50 -38.87 -59.85 6.49
N LEU A 51 -39.08 -59.39 7.73
CA LEU A 51 -38.37 -58.23 8.27
C LEU A 51 -36.86 -58.45 8.32
N PHE A 52 -36.40 -59.67 8.65
CA PHE A 52 -34.98 -60.00 8.62
C PHE A 52 -34.40 -59.96 7.21
N ASP A 53 -35.09 -60.54 6.23
CA ASP A 53 -34.68 -60.54 4.82
C ASP A 53 -34.63 -59.12 4.25
N ASP A 54 -35.65 -58.29 4.54
CA ASP A 54 -35.71 -56.90 4.11
C ASP A 54 -34.60 -56.07 4.78
N ASN A 55 -34.36 -56.26 6.08
CA ASN A 55 -33.28 -55.57 6.78
C ASN A 55 -31.91 -55.97 6.22
N TYR A 56 -31.71 -57.24 5.89
CA TYR A 56 -30.49 -57.72 5.26
C TYR A 56 -30.29 -57.09 3.88
N SER A 57 -31.33 -57.07 3.04
CA SER A 57 -31.31 -56.44 1.71
C SER A 57 -31.00 -54.95 1.80
N LEU A 58 -31.68 -54.21 2.69
CA LEU A 58 -31.43 -52.79 2.91
C LEU A 58 -30.00 -52.51 3.40
N ARG A 59 -29.43 -53.39 4.24
CA ARG A 59 -28.02 -53.26 4.64
C ARG A 59 -27.07 -53.49 3.48
N GLN A 60 -27.36 -54.44 2.58
CA GLN A 60 -26.55 -54.69 1.39
C GLN A 60 -26.61 -53.49 0.44
N THR A 61 -27.80 -52.98 0.14
CA THR A 61 -27.98 -51.77 -0.69
C THR A 61 -27.31 -50.56 -0.07
N ASN A 62 -27.42 -50.36 1.26
CA ASN A 62 -26.73 -49.26 1.93
C ASN A 62 -25.20 -49.38 1.87
N ARG A 63 -24.64 -50.60 1.91
CA ARG A 63 -23.19 -50.80 1.72
C ARG A 63 -22.79 -50.42 0.29
N GLN A 64 -23.52 -50.93 -0.71
CA GLN A 64 -23.25 -50.63 -2.12
C GLN A 64 -23.38 -49.13 -2.45
N LEU A 65 -24.41 -48.46 -1.91
CA LEU A 65 -24.60 -47.03 -2.14
C LEU A 65 -23.54 -46.19 -1.42
N ARG A 66 -23.12 -46.58 -0.21
CA ARG A 66 -22.03 -45.90 0.49
C ARG A 66 -20.72 -45.92 -0.28
N ASP A 67 -20.47 -46.99 -1.04
CA ASP A 67 -19.28 -47.09 -1.90
C ASP A 67 -19.39 -46.21 -3.17
N GLN A 68 -20.60 -45.77 -3.54
CA GLN A 68 -20.87 -44.92 -4.71
C GLN A 68 -21.01 -43.43 -4.36
N VAL A 69 -21.15 -43.09 -3.08
CA VAL A 69 -21.23 -41.70 -2.63
C VAL A 69 -19.83 -41.10 -2.67
N ALA A 70 -19.70 -39.98 -3.38
CA ALA A 70 -18.44 -39.24 -3.44
C ALA A 70 -17.96 -38.89 -2.01
N PRO A 71 -16.65 -38.92 -1.73
CA PRO A 71 -16.13 -38.67 -0.39
C PRO A 71 -16.54 -37.29 0.10
N ALA A 72 -16.70 -37.13 1.42
CA ALA A 72 -17.06 -35.86 2.01
C ALA A 72 -16.08 -34.75 1.57
N GLY A 73 -16.63 -33.68 0.99
CA GLY A 73 -15.84 -32.58 0.42
C GLY A 73 -15.56 -32.69 -1.09
N ALA A 74 -15.99 -33.76 -1.75
CA ALA A 74 -15.94 -33.85 -3.21
C ALA A 74 -16.96 -32.89 -3.84
N VAL A 75 -16.49 -32.08 -4.78
CA VAL A 75 -17.35 -31.25 -5.64
C VAL A 75 -17.78 -32.10 -6.83
N ILE A 76 -19.08 -32.37 -6.94
CA ILE A 76 -19.66 -33.09 -8.07
C ILE A 76 -20.00 -32.06 -9.15
N LEU A 77 -19.32 -32.12 -10.28
CA LEU A 77 -19.62 -31.31 -11.46
C LEU A 77 -20.55 -32.11 -12.39
N GLN A 78 -21.63 -31.49 -12.86
CA GLN A 78 -22.58 -32.09 -13.79
C GLN A 78 -22.81 -31.19 -15.00
N GLY A 79 -23.17 -31.77 -16.14
CA GLY A 79 -23.50 -31.02 -17.35
C GLY A 79 -22.39 -30.08 -17.81
N ASP A 80 -22.75 -28.84 -18.12
CA ASP A 80 -21.86 -27.84 -18.70
C ASP A 80 -20.68 -27.46 -17.77
N ASP A 81 -20.85 -27.56 -16.45
CA ASP A 81 -19.80 -27.29 -15.48
C ASP A 81 -18.63 -28.29 -15.57
N ALA A 82 -18.93 -29.55 -15.93
CA ALA A 82 -17.90 -30.56 -16.13
C ALA A 82 -17.07 -30.26 -17.40
N ALA A 83 -17.72 -29.80 -18.46
CA ALA A 83 -17.06 -29.41 -19.70
C ALA A 83 -16.18 -28.16 -19.49
N LEU A 84 -16.70 -27.15 -18.76
CA LEU A 84 -15.95 -25.93 -18.43
C LEU A 84 -14.73 -26.24 -17.57
N TRP A 85 -14.87 -27.12 -16.58
CA TRP A 85 -13.75 -27.55 -15.74
C TRP A 85 -12.67 -28.31 -16.53
N GLN A 86 -13.06 -29.17 -17.47
CA GLN A 86 -12.11 -29.84 -18.35
C GLN A 86 -11.37 -28.85 -19.25
N ALA A 87 -12.08 -27.88 -19.83
CA ALA A 87 -11.47 -26.80 -20.61
C ALA A 87 -10.49 -25.98 -19.77
N TYR A 88 -10.84 -25.68 -18.52
CA TYR A 88 -9.96 -24.97 -17.60
C TYR A 88 -8.70 -25.76 -17.25
N ARG A 89 -8.81 -27.07 -17.03
CA ARG A 89 -7.63 -27.92 -16.81
C ARG A 89 -6.72 -28.01 -18.04
N ALA A 90 -7.29 -27.94 -19.24
CA ALA A 90 -6.53 -27.98 -20.49
C ALA A 90 -5.67 -26.71 -20.69
N LEU A 91 -5.99 -25.60 -20.01
CA LEU A 91 -5.16 -24.38 -20.02
C LEU A 91 -3.80 -24.58 -19.32
N GLY A 92 -3.62 -25.64 -18.53
CA GLY A 92 -2.34 -25.95 -17.87
C GLY A 92 -2.18 -25.26 -16.51
N ALA A 93 -0.98 -25.35 -15.92
CA ALA A 93 -0.72 -24.71 -14.64
C ALA A 93 -0.63 -23.19 -14.81
N PRO A 94 -0.97 -22.39 -13.78
CA PRO A 94 -0.84 -20.93 -13.86
C PRO A 94 0.58 -20.45 -14.23
N ALA A 95 1.60 -21.23 -13.86
CA ALA A 95 3.00 -20.96 -14.22
C ALA A 95 3.29 -21.14 -15.72
N ASP A 96 2.48 -21.92 -16.43
CA ASP A 96 2.61 -22.18 -17.87
C ASP A 96 1.86 -21.14 -18.72
N LEU A 97 0.84 -20.50 -18.13
CA LEU A 97 0.01 -19.49 -18.81
C LEU A 97 0.69 -18.14 -18.98
N VAL A 98 1.57 -17.79 -18.04
CA VAL A 98 2.41 -16.60 -18.13
C VAL A 98 3.82 -17.02 -17.73
N PRO A 99 4.77 -17.11 -18.69
CA PRO A 99 6.14 -17.47 -18.37
C PRO A 99 6.68 -16.59 -17.26
N ALA A 100 7.35 -17.16 -16.26
CA ALA A 100 7.97 -16.37 -15.18
C ALA A 100 8.88 -15.27 -15.74
N SER A 101 9.53 -15.52 -16.87
CA SER A 101 10.37 -14.56 -17.62
C SER A 101 9.64 -13.31 -18.10
N THR A 102 8.31 -13.34 -18.29
CA THR A 102 7.51 -12.15 -18.64
C THR A 102 7.01 -11.40 -17.40
N LEU A 103 6.88 -12.08 -16.25
CA LEU A 103 6.44 -11.47 -14.99
C LEU A 103 7.60 -10.82 -14.21
N THR A 104 8.80 -11.39 -14.30
CA THR A 104 9.99 -10.85 -13.63
C THR A 104 10.29 -9.39 -14.01
N PRO A 105 10.39 -8.99 -15.30
CA PRO A 105 10.70 -7.61 -15.67
C PRO A 105 9.61 -6.65 -15.19
N VAL A 106 8.32 -7.02 -15.33
CA VAL A 106 7.19 -6.21 -14.88
C VAL A 106 7.24 -5.96 -13.37
N LYS A 107 7.55 -6.99 -12.58
CA LYS A 107 7.67 -6.87 -11.12
C LYS A 107 8.86 -5.99 -10.72
N THR A 108 9.98 -6.13 -11.43
CA THR A 108 11.16 -5.28 -11.22
C THR A 108 10.86 -3.83 -11.57
N GLU A 109 10.25 -3.55 -12.71
CA GLU A 109 9.84 -2.21 -13.12
C GLU A 109 8.85 -1.59 -12.13
N LEU A 110 7.87 -2.35 -11.64
CA LEU A 110 6.92 -1.87 -10.64
C LEU A 110 7.64 -1.47 -9.34
N THR A 111 8.59 -2.28 -8.89
CA THR A 111 9.36 -2.01 -7.68
C THR A 111 10.23 -0.76 -7.86
N ASN A 112 10.88 -0.63 -9.02
CA ASN A 112 11.68 0.54 -9.37
C ASN A 112 10.81 1.79 -9.42
N ALA A 113 9.67 1.74 -10.12
CA ALA A 113 8.74 2.86 -10.23
C ALA A 113 8.22 3.32 -8.85
N GLN A 114 7.90 2.38 -7.96
CA GLN A 114 7.50 2.69 -6.59
C GLN A 114 8.62 3.39 -5.81
N SER A 115 9.87 2.91 -5.95
CA SER A 115 11.02 3.54 -5.30
C SER A 115 11.27 4.96 -5.82
N THR A 116 11.22 5.16 -7.15
CA THR A 116 11.38 6.47 -7.77
C THR A 116 10.27 7.43 -7.35
N LEU A 117 9.02 6.95 -7.30
CA LEU A 117 7.89 7.75 -6.87
C LEU A 117 8.04 8.21 -5.41
N ALA A 118 8.50 7.33 -4.52
CA ALA A 118 8.78 7.69 -3.13
C ALA A 118 9.88 8.76 -3.03
N THR A 119 10.97 8.62 -3.79
CA THR A 119 12.04 9.62 -3.85
C THR A 119 11.54 10.96 -4.36
N VAL A 120 10.81 10.97 -5.48
CA VAL A 120 10.26 12.20 -6.08
C VAL A 120 9.28 12.89 -5.12
N GLN A 121 8.46 12.13 -4.39
CA GLN A 121 7.55 12.69 -3.39
C GLN A 121 8.31 13.33 -2.22
N ALA A 122 9.38 12.68 -1.73
CA ALA A 122 10.23 13.23 -0.68
C ALA A 122 10.90 14.54 -1.14
N GLU A 123 11.51 14.54 -2.32
CA GLU A 123 12.14 15.73 -2.92
C GLU A 123 11.13 16.86 -3.13
N ASN A 124 9.94 16.55 -3.65
CA ASN A 124 8.88 17.53 -3.87
C ASN A 124 8.44 18.17 -2.55
N THR A 125 8.33 17.38 -1.49
CA THR A 125 7.98 17.87 -0.15
C THR A 125 9.05 18.79 0.40
N THR A 126 10.34 18.43 0.28
CA THR A 126 11.47 19.27 0.67
C THR A 126 11.52 20.58 -0.13
N LEU A 127 11.30 20.52 -1.44
CA LEU A 127 11.29 21.71 -2.31
C LEU A 127 10.15 22.67 -1.95
N LYS A 128 8.92 22.16 -1.78
CA LYS A 128 7.76 22.95 -1.36
C LYS A 128 7.99 23.59 0.01
N ARG A 129 8.56 22.83 0.96
CA ARG A 129 8.89 23.36 2.29
C ARG A 129 9.92 24.49 2.20
N GLY A 130 10.99 24.30 1.41
CA GLY A 130 12.00 25.34 1.19
C GLY A 130 11.44 26.59 0.51
N GLN A 131 10.50 26.44 -0.44
CA GLN A 131 9.80 27.57 -1.07
C GLN A 131 8.95 28.34 -0.05
N LEU A 132 8.13 27.64 0.74
CA LEU A 132 7.31 28.25 1.78
C LEU A 132 8.16 29.03 2.78
N LEU A 133 9.27 28.45 3.25
CA LEU A 133 10.16 29.12 4.19
C LEU A 133 10.83 30.37 3.60
N ARG A 134 11.14 30.39 2.31
CA ARG A 134 11.64 31.62 1.66
C ARG A 134 10.55 32.69 1.61
N GLU A 135 9.34 32.33 1.23
CA GLU A 135 8.22 33.29 1.18
C GLU A 135 7.90 33.84 2.58
N VAL A 136 7.94 33.00 3.61
CA VAL A 136 7.81 33.42 5.02
C VAL A 136 8.94 34.37 5.41
N ALA A 137 10.18 34.03 5.06
CA ALA A 137 11.35 34.86 5.37
C ALA A 137 11.24 36.25 4.73
N ASP A 138 10.84 36.31 3.46
CA ASP A 138 10.63 37.55 2.71
C ASP A 138 9.46 38.37 3.29
N THR A 139 8.38 37.70 3.69
CA THR A 139 7.19 38.36 4.25
C THR A 139 7.47 39.01 5.60
N VAL A 140 8.24 38.33 6.46
CA VAL A 140 8.49 38.76 7.85
C VAL A 140 9.82 39.51 8.00
N GLY A 141 10.60 39.61 6.92
CA GLY A 141 11.89 40.29 6.90
C GLY A 141 12.97 39.60 7.75
N VAL A 142 13.02 38.26 7.72
CA VAL A 142 14.04 37.48 8.43
C VAL A 142 14.99 36.77 7.47
N ILE A 143 16.15 36.34 7.95
CA ILE A 143 17.11 35.61 7.13
C ILE A 143 16.65 34.15 6.94
N TYR A 144 16.40 33.76 5.68
CA TYR A 144 15.99 32.39 5.31
C TYR A 144 16.92 31.31 5.86
N SER A 145 18.24 31.48 5.77
CA SER A 145 19.19 30.44 6.21
C SER A 145 19.09 30.15 7.71
N VAL A 146 18.80 31.17 8.53
CA VAL A 146 18.59 31.01 9.97
C VAL A 146 17.19 30.46 10.26
N LEU A 147 16.17 30.90 9.52
CA LEU A 147 14.84 30.31 9.64
C LEU A 147 14.84 28.81 9.28
N ALA A 148 15.55 28.43 8.23
CA ALA A 148 15.65 27.04 7.79
C ALA A 148 16.38 26.13 8.79
N THR A 149 17.31 26.66 9.60
CA THR A 149 17.95 25.88 10.68
C THR A 149 17.07 25.75 11.92
N LEU A 150 16.18 26.72 12.14
CA LEU A 150 15.20 26.70 13.23
C LEU A 150 13.93 25.93 12.88
N ASP A 151 13.68 25.69 11.59
CA ASP A 151 12.54 24.92 11.12
C ASP A 151 12.51 23.51 11.72
N ARG A 152 11.30 23.02 11.99
CA ARG A 152 11.04 21.68 12.52
C ARG A 152 9.83 21.07 11.82
N PRO A 153 9.77 19.73 11.63
CA PRO A 153 8.66 19.07 10.94
C PRO A 153 7.28 19.36 11.54
N GLU A 154 7.21 19.66 12.83
CA GLU A 154 5.97 19.93 13.57
C GLU A 154 5.44 21.35 13.37
N LEU A 155 6.23 22.25 12.78
CA LEU A 155 5.82 23.62 12.52
C LEU A 155 5.08 23.71 11.18
N ALA A 156 3.94 24.40 11.16
CA ALA A 156 3.30 24.81 9.91
C ALA A 156 3.24 26.32 9.84
N TYR A 157 3.51 26.87 8.66
CA TYR A 157 3.47 28.30 8.40
C TYR A 157 2.31 28.61 7.47
N GLU A 158 1.56 29.65 7.80
CA GLU A 158 0.45 30.16 6.99
C GLU A 158 0.64 31.65 6.79
N ILE A 159 0.70 32.07 5.52
CA ILE A 159 0.76 33.47 5.14
C ILE A 159 -0.69 33.93 4.93
N ALA A 160 -1.14 34.87 5.75
CA ALA A 160 -2.51 35.37 5.73
C ALA A 160 -2.51 36.90 5.53
N ASP A 161 -3.62 37.43 5.01
CA ASP A 161 -3.85 38.87 4.99
C ASP A 161 -4.22 39.34 6.41
N GLY A 162 -3.46 40.30 6.92
CA GLY A 162 -3.64 40.92 8.21
C GLY A 162 -3.67 42.44 8.12
N LYS A 163 -3.66 43.09 9.28
CA LYS A 163 -3.54 44.54 9.39
C LYS A 163 -2.39 44.89 10.32
N ASP A 164 -1.64 45.92 9.97
CA ASP A 164 -0.61 46.50 10.83
C ASP A 164 -1.27 47.20 12.03
N LYS A 165 -0.45 47.62 13.02
CA LYS A 165 -0.86 48.42 14.18
C LYS A 165 -1.61 49.71 13.79
N ASP A 166 -1.38 50.20 12.58
CA ASP A 166 -2.04 51.37 12.00
C ASP A 166 -3.28 51.03 11.16
N GLY A 167 -3.72 49.77 11.13
CA GLY A 167 -4.91 49.32 10.38
C GLY A 167 -4.69 49.13 8.87
N LYS A 168 -3.45 49.29 8.37
CA LYS A 168 -3.09 49.06 6.96
C LYS A 168 -3.04 47.58 6.62
N PRO A 169 -3.54 47.14 5.46
CA PRO A 169 -3.44 45.74 5.06
C PRO A 169 -1.98 45.34 4.84
N ILE A 170 -1.53 44.29 5.51
CA ILE A 170 -0.19 43.70 5.39
C ILE A 170 -0.33 42.18 5.37
N LYS A 171 0.64 41.47 4.79
CA LYS A 171 0.73 40.02 4.97
C LYS A 171 1.31 39.72 6.35
N ILE A 172 0.67 38.84 7.09
CA ILE A 172 1.15 38.31 8.37
C ILE A 172 1.46 36.83 8.22
N VAL A 173 2.34 36.31 9.08
CA VAL A 173 2.67 34.88 9.09
C VAL A 173 2.27 34.29 10.43
N ASN A 174 1.43 33.27 10.38
CA ASN A 174 1.07 32.47 11.54
C ASN A 174 1.89 31.19 11.57
N VAL A 175 2.37 30.83 12.75
CA VAL A 175 3.09 29.59 13.04
C VAL A 175 2.21 28.70 13.90
N LYS A 176 1.87 27.53 13.35
CA LYS A 176 1.16 26.47 14.08
C LYS A 176 2.19 25.49 14.63
N ALA A 177 2.24 25.37 15.95
CA ALA A 177 3.06 24.40 16.67
C ALA A 177 2.14 23.51 17.51
N GLY A 178 1.81 22.32 16.99
CA GLY A 178 0.78 21.46 17.57
C GLY A 178 -0.61 22.09 17.50
N GLU A 179 -1.26 22.28 18.65
CA GLU A 179 -2.60 22.89 18.73
C GLU A 179 -2.59 24.43 18.81
N LYS A 180 -1.43 25.04 19.04
CA LYS A 180 -1.32 26.50 19.19
C LYS A 180 -0.96 27.14 17.87
N THR A 181 -1.75 28.11 17.45
CA THR A 181 -1.43 29.04 16.37
C THR A 181 -1.02 30.37 16.99
N LEU A 182 0.20 30.82 16.71
CA LEU A 182 0.74 32.10 17.15
C LEU A 182 1.19 32.90 15.94
N ASP A 183 1.13 34.22 16.02
CA ASP A 183 1.84 35.08 15.07
C ASP A 183 3.34 34.77 15.11
N PHE A 184 4.03 34.93 13.97
CA PHE A 184 5.45 34.63 13.84
C PHE A 184 6.31 35.32 14.89
N ASP A 185 6.09 36.61 15.15
CA ASP A 185 6.91 37.36 16.11
C ASP A 185 6.68 36.84 17.53
N ALA A 186 5.44 36.47 17.86
CA ALA A 186 5.11 35.88 19.16
C ALA A 186 5.75 34.48 19.32
N HIS A 187 5.72 33.65 18.27
CA HIS A 187 6.38 32.34 18.29
C HIS A 187 7.91 32.49 18.42
N ALA A 188 8.51 33.39 17.65
CA ALA A 188 9.95 33.63 17.65
C ALA A 188 10.44 34.17 19.00
N ALA A 189 9.70 35.09 19.64
CA ALA A 189 10.03 35.59 20.97
C ALA A 189 9.97 34.49 22.05
N GLN A 190 9.04 33.54 21.94
CA GLN A 190 8.90 32.45 22.91
C GLN A 190 9.91 31.32 22.70
N ASN A 191 10.18 30.94 21.44
CA ASN A 191 10.91 29.70 21.13
C ASN A 191 12.30 29.94 20.56
N TRP A 192 12.55 31.11 19.96
CA TRP A 192 13.77 31.42 19.22
C TRP A 192 14.46 32.71 19.69
N SER A 193 14.19 33.15 20.93
CA SER A 193 14.72 34.41 21.48
C SER A 193 16.25 34.53 21.36
N ALA A 194 16.99 33.44 21.61
CA ALA A 194 18.44 33.37 21.48
C ALA A 194 18.95 33.57 20.03
N PHE A 195 18.11 33.30 19.03
CA PHE A 195 18.44 33.41 17.61
C PHE A 195 17.91 34.70 16.97
N MET A 196 17.17 35.53 17.70
CA MET A 196 16.62 36.79 17.18
C MET A 196 17.68 37.71 16.56
N PRO A 197 18.89 37.90 17.14
CA PRO A 197 19.93 38.71 16.51
C PRO A 197 20.44 38.15 15.18
N ALA A 198 20.38 36.83 14.99
CA ALA A 198 20.78 36.18 13.75
C ALA A 198 19.62 36.14 12.73
N LEU A 199 18.38 35.98 13.19
CA LEU A 199 17.16 36.00 12.38
C LEU A 199 16.90 37.39 11.80
N ARG A 200 17.09 38.42 12.62
CA ARG A 200 16.99 39.84 12.26
C ARG A 200 18.27 40.53 12.73
N PRO A 201 19.36 40.49 11.95
CA PRO A 201 20.54 41.25 12.30
C PRO A 201 20.17 42.73 12.32
N THR A 202 20.13 43.30 13.51
CA THR A 202 20.20 44.73 13.68
C THR A 202 21.50 45.15 13.05
N GLN A 203 21.45 46.07 12.08
CA GLN A 203 22.62 46.61 11.41
C GLN A 203 23.66 47.00 12.47
N ALA A 204 24.68 46.16 12.64
CA ALA A 204 25.79 46.49 13.51
C ALA A 204 26.47 47.68 12.85
N ASP A 205 26.54 48.81 13.56
CA ASP A 205 27.46 49.88 13.22
C ASP A 205 28.82 49.21 12.95
N GLY A 206 29.27 49.30 11.71
CA GLY A 206 30.47 48.61 11.27
C GLY A 206 31.60 48.91 12.24
N THR A 207 32.25 47.87 12.75
CA THR A 207 33.49 48.06 13.48
C THR A 207 34.41 48.89 12.60
N PRO A 208 34.93 50.05 13.07
CA PRO A 208 35.80 50.87 12.26
C PRO A 208 36.98 50.00 11.84
N PHE A 209 37.13 49.81 10.52
CA PHE A 209 38.33 49.22 9.97
C PHE A 209 39.50 50.07 10.48
N VAL A 210 40.35 49.49 11.33
CA VAL A 210 41.59 50.15 11.73
C VAL A 210 42.42 50.23 10.46
N ALA A 211 42.59 51.44 9.93
CA ALA A 211 43.48 51.70 8.82
C ALA A 211 44.90 51.31 9.28
N GLN A 212 45.35 50.13 8.88
CA GLN A 212 46.74 49.75 9.02
C GLN A 212 47.54 50.73 8.15
N ALA A 213 48.29 51.62 8.81
CA ALA A 213 49.21 52.55 8.15
C ALA A 213 50.34 51.75 7.47
N GLY A 214 50.04 51.25 6.28
CA GLY A 214 51.00 50.70 5.34
C GLY A 214 51.60 51.84 4.53
N SER A 215 52.90 52.03 4.73
CA SER A 215 53.78 52.92 3.97
C SER A 215 53.44 52.99 2.48
N GLY A 216 53.46 54.20 1.93
CA GLY A 216 53.07 54.52 0.57
C GLY A 216 53.75 53.66 -0.49
N GLY A 217 52.94 52.92 -1.22
CA GLY A 217 53.32 52.23 -2.45
C GLY A 217 52.07 51.93 -3.25
N LYS A 218 51.77 52.75 -4.25
CA LYS A 218 50.63 52.56 -5.16
C LYS A 218 50.83 51.21 -5.89
N PRO A 219 49.96 50.21 -5.76
CA PRO A 219 50.14 48.95 -6.47
C PRO A 219 49.85 49.20 -7.95
N THR A 220 50.86 49.05 -8.80
CA THR A 220 50.68 49.00 -10.24
C THR A 220 49.95 47.71 -10.58
N PRO A 221 48.82 47.73 -11.31
CA PRO A 221 48.12 46.52 -11.66
C PRO A 221 49.01 45.68 -12.58
N LYS A 222 49.34 44.46 -12.13
CA LYS A 222 50.03 43.46 -12.95
C LYS A 222 49.12 43.07 -14.12
N THR A 223 49.56 43.34 -15.34
CA THR A 223 48.85 42.93 -16.56
C THR A 223 48.87 41.40 -16.67
N ALA A 224 47.87 40.83 -17.33
CA ALA A 224 47.75 39.38 -17.56
C ALA A 224 49.02 38.76 -18.18
N ALA A 225 49.77 39.54 -18.96
CA ALA A 225 51.07 39.14 -19.51
C ALA A 225 52.14 38.86 -18.44
N SER A 226 52.18 39.65 -17.36
CA SER A 226 53.16 39.47 -16.27
C SER A 226 52.82 38.26 -15.38
N VAL A 227 51.52 37.95 -15.26
CA VAL A 227 51.03 36.75 -14.56
C VAL A 227 51.29 35.49 -15.39
N ALA A 228 51.10 35.58 -16.72
CA ALA A 228 51.41 34.48 -17.64
C ALA A 228 52.93 34.19 -17.69
N GLN A 229 53.78 35.21 -17.68
CA GLN A 229 55.24 35.04 -17.64
C GLN A 229 55.72 34.41 -16.34
N SER A 230 55.14 34.77 -15.18
CA SER A 230 55.51 34.13 -13.91
C SER A 230 55.08 32.66 -13.88
N TRP A 231 53.88 32.34 -14.40
CA TRP A 231 53.40 30.96 -14.52
C TRP A 231 54.25 30.10 -15.45
N ILE A 232 54.74 30.66 -16.56
CA ILE A 232 55.60 29.94 -17.52
C ILE A 232 56.99 29.71 -16.91
N SER A 233 57.57 30.70 -16.23
CA SER A 233 58.87 30.54 -15.56
C SER A 233 58.82 29.54 -14.40
N GLU A 234 57.70 29.47 -13.69
CA GLU A 234 57.51 28.61 -12.54
C GLU A 234 57.20 27.15 -12.94
N ARG A 235 56.57 26.93 -14.11
CA ARG A 235 56.36 25.58 -14.67
C ARG A 235 57.51 25.04 -15.51
N TYR A 236 58.27 25.88 -16.18
CA TYR A 236 59.29 25.45 -17.16
C TYR A 236 60.71 25.90 -16.82
N GLY A 237 60.96 26.30 -15.57
CA GLY A 237 62.29 26.62 -15.02
C GLY A 237 63.20 25.39 -14.89
N GLY A 238 63.43 24.69 -16.01
CA GLY A 238 64.25 23.49 -16.08
C GLY A 238 64.85 23.24 -17.46
N HIS A 239 64.06 23.20 -18.54
CA HIS A 239 64.58 22.97 -19.90
C HIS A 239 63.63 23.53 -20.97
N LEU A 240 64.13 24.47 -21.78
CA LEU A 240 63.54 24.82 -23.07
C LEU A 240 64.22 23.98 -24.15
N PRO A 241 63.50 23.21 -24.99
CA PRO A 241 64.09 22.65 -26.19
C PRO A 241 64.30 23.79 -27.20
N GLN A 242 65.55 23.98 -27.64
CA GLN A 242 65.85 24.88 -28.75
C GLN A 242 65.15 24.37 -30.02
N THR A 243 64.15 25.10 -30.48
CA THR A 243 63.63 24.95 -31.84
C THR A 243 64.46 25.85 -32.75
N LYS A 244 65.31 25.19 -33.55
CA LYS A 244 66.04 25.80 -34.67
C LYS A 244 65.05 26.51 -35.60
N GLN A 245 65.32 27.78 -35.87
CA GLN A 245 64.81 28.43 -37.08
C GLN A 245 65.40 27.72 -38.29
N GLN A 246 64.55 27.15 -39.14
CA GLN A 246 64.91 26.84 -40.53
C GLN A 246 64.54 28.06 -41.38
N GLN A 247 65.55 28.58 -42.08
CA GLN A 247 65.39 29.34 -43.31
C GLN A 247 65.08 28.38 -44.45
#